data_AF-A0A975BTU5-F1
#
_entry.id   AF-A0A975BTU5-F1
#
_cell.length_a   1.000
_cell.length_b   1.000
_cell.length_c   1.000
_cell.angle_alpha   90.00
_cell.angle_beta   90.00
_cell.angle_gamma   90.00
#
_symmetry.space_group_name_H-M   'P 1'
#
loop_
_entity.id
_entity.type
_entity.pdbx_description
1 polymer ?
#
loop_
_entity_poly.entity_id
_entity_poly.type
_entity_poly.pdbx_seq_one_letter_code
_entity_poly.pdbx_strand_id
1 'polypeptide(L)'
;MAKFEKELATLKEMLMTAEDFKEVYGYFFDHLGENSDFLKLGKRSKNPLLKKILEAVGEQLFGEKVKVTKLLLTKIPKHRFYHGPCFINGRMSGILFFEDIDMGMLSVLMSMETYTTNFVRFSSIRMESGGDVFLCSPKSKTIH
;
A
#
# COMPACT_ATOMS: atom_id res chain seq x y z
N MET A 1 18.76 14.65 7.20
CA MET A 1 17.91 13.59 7.78
C MET A 1 16.46 14.04 8.07
N ALA A 2 16.11 15.33 7.95
CA ALA A 2 14.75 15.86 8.14
C ALA A 2 13.94 16.07 6.84
N LYS A 3 14.53 15.81 5.66
CA LYS A 3 14.05 16.31 4.36
C LYS A 3 12.66 15.79 3.95
N PHE A 4 12.25 14.59 4.39
CA PHE A 4 10.99 13.96 3.99
C PHE A 4 10.07 13.64 5.17
N GLU A 5 10.40 14.15 6.36
CA GLU A 5 9.69 13.81 7.59
C GLU A 5 8.28 14.41 7.59
N LYS A 6 8.15 15.64 7.09
CA LYS A 6 6.87 16.32 6.93
C LYS A 6 6.00 15.61 5.90
N GLU A 7 6.54 15.28 4.75
CA GLU A 7 5.82 14.66 3.63
C GLU A 7 5.34 13.25 4.01
N LEU A 8 6.15 12.47 4.73
CA LEU A 8 5.73 11.16 5.24
C LEU A 8 4.66 11.28 6.33
N ALA A 9 4.73 12.29 7.19
CA ALA A 9 3.68 12.55 8.18
C ALA A 9 2.37 12.96 7.49
N THR A 10 2.44 13.83 6.49
CA THR A 10 1.28 14.23 5.68
C THR A 10 0.69 13.04 4.93
N LEU A 11 1.50 12.21 4.27
CA LEU A 11 1.01 11.02 3.58
C LEU A 11 0.31 10.05 4.55
N LYS A 12 0.84 9.89 5.76
CA LYS A 12 0.21 9.06 6.80
C LYS A 12 -1.14 9.62 7.24
N GLU A 13 -1.22 10.93 7.48
CA GLU A 13 -2.47 11.60 7.84
C GLU A 13 -3.51 11.47 6.73
N MET A 14 -3.11 11.68 5.47
CA MET A 14 -3.98 11.51 4.31
C MET A 14 -4.47 10.07 4.20
N LEU A 15 -3.60 9.08 4.41
CA LEU A 15 -4.01 7.67 4.42
C LEU A 15 -5.11 7.41 5.47
N MET A 16 -5.02 8.03 6.64
CA MET A 16 -5.99 7.85 7.74
C MET A 16 -7.32 8.58 7.50
N THR A 17 -7.31 9.72 6.83
CA THR A 17 -8.45 10.65 6.81
C THR A 17 -9.09 10.87 5.45
N ALA A 18 -8.37 10.66 4.34
CA ALA A 18 -8.87 10.95 3.00
C ALA A 18 -10.10 10.13 2.63
N GLU A 19 -11.03 10.76 1.90
CA GLU A 19 -12.19 10.12 1.29
C GLU A 19 -11.91 9.75 -0.17
N ASP A 20 -11.12 10.57 -0.88
CA ASP A 20 -10.58 10.24 -2.20
C ASP A 20 -9.17 9.62 -2.07
N PHE A 21 -9.08 8.34 -2.37
CA PHE A 21 -7.85 7.58 -2.25
C PHE A 21 -6.85 7.81 -3.38
N LYS A 22 -7.29 8.35 -4.52
CA LYS A 22 -6.39 8.76 -5.59
C LYS A 22 -5.48 9.89 -5.13
N GLU A 23 -5.99 10.81 -4.31
CA GLU A 23 -5.19 11.93 -3.78
C GLU A 23 -4.01 11.45 -2.94
N VAL A 24 -4.19 10.38 -2.16
CA VAL A 24 -3.10 9.79 -1.35
C VAL A 24 -1.98 9.25 -2.24
N TYR A 25 -2.33 8.56 -3.34
CA TYR A 25 -1.35 8.04 -4.29
C TYR A 25 -0.69 9.15 -5.12
N GLY A 26 -1.48 10.15 -5.54
CA GLY A 26 -0.97 11.33 -6.22
C GLY A 26 0.08 12.04 -5.37
N TYR A 27 -0.26 12.32 -4.10
CA TYR A 27 0.67 12.92 -3.15
C TYR A 27 1.96 12.12 -2.99
N PHE A 28 1.85 10.79 -2.88
CA PHE A 28 3.04 9.94 -2.81
C PHE A 28 3.94 10.13 -4.04
N PHE A 29 3.41 10.07 -5.26
CA PHE A 29 4.23 10.22 -6.46
C PHE A 29 4.81 11.64 -6.59
N ASP A 30 3.98 12.67 -6.39
CA ASP A 30 4.36 14.07 -6.58
C ASP A 30 5.46 14.54 -5.60
N HIS A 31 5.48 13.99 -4.38
CA HIS A 31 6.39 14.44 -3.33
C HIS A 31 7.51 13.46 -2.98
N LEU A 32 7.30 12.15 -3.19
CA LEU A 32 8.18 11.10 -2.64
C LEU A 32 8.64 10.08 -3.68
N GLY A 33 7.69 9.45 -4.39
CA GLY A 33 7.90 8.25 -5.21
C GLY A 33 8.88 8.43 -6.37
N GLU A 34 9.00 9.66 -6.88
CA GLU A 34 9.91 10.01 -7.97
C GLU A 34 11.22 10.66 -7.47
N ASN A 35 11.33 10.96 -6.18
CA ASN A 35 12.49 11.66 -5.63
C ASN A 35 13.66 10.70 -5.35
N SER A 36 14.76 10.85 -6.09
CA SER A 36 15.93 9.97 -5.93
C SER A 36 16.54 9.97 -4.51
N ASP A 37 16.47 11.09 -3.78
CA ASP A 37 16.97 11.15 -2.40
C ASP A 37 16.07 10.35 -1.46
N PHE A 38 14.76 10.37 -1.69
CA PHE A 38 13.81 9.58 -0.93
C PHE A 38 14.03 8.07 -1.17
N LEU A 39 14.20 7.68 -2.43
CA LEU A 39 14.44 6.28 -2.80
C LEU A 39 15.72 5.72 -2.16
N LYS A 40 16.77 6.55 -1.99
CA LYS A 40 18.02 6.19 -1.30
C LYS A 40 17.85 5.95 0.21
N LEU A 41 16.80 6.48 0.85
CA LEU A 41 16.50 6.21 2.25
C LEU A 41 15.95 4.79 2.46
N GLY A 42 15.38 4.21 1.40
CA GLY A 42 14.77 2.90 1.41
C GLY A 42 15.78 1.77 1.33
N LYS A 43 15.48 0.65 1.99
CA LYS A 43 16.18 -0.62 1.82
C LYS A 43 15.23 -1.69 1.32
N ARG A 44 15.71 -2.54 0.41
CA ARG A 44 14.96 -3.72 -0.03
C ARG A 44 14.58 -4.58 1.17
N SER A 45 13.32 -4.98 1.25
CA SER A 45 12.79 -5.71 2.39
C SER A 45 11.84 -6.81 1.94
N LYS A 46 11.66 -7.81 2.81
CA LYS A 46 10.62 -8.83 2.69
C LYS A 46 9.66 -8.65 3.86
N ASN A 47 8.37 -8.75 3.59
CA ASN A 47 7.34 -8.72 4.62
C ASN A 47 6.28 -9.78 4.27
N PRO A 48 6.44 -11.03 4.77
CA PRO A 48 5.49 -12.12 4.49
C PRO A 48 4.07 -11.82 4.97
N LEU A 49 3.94 -11.07 6.07
CA LEU A 49 2.65 -10.62 6.57
C LEU A 49 1.98 -9.68 5.59
N LEU A 50 2.69 -8.66 5.11
CA LEU A 50 2.16 -7.73 4.11
C LEU A 50 1.77 -8.46 2.81
N LYS A 51 2.51 -9.49 2.40
CA LYS A 51 2.12 -10.32 1.27
C LYS A 51 0.75 -10.99 1.49
N LYS A 52 0.52 -11.61 2.66
CA LYS A 52 -0.77 -12.25 3.00
C LYS A 52 -1.92 -11.24 3.05
N ILE A 53 -1.66 -10.07 3.62
CA ILE A 53 -2.61 -8.93 3.64
C ILE A 53 -3.01 -8.57 2.20
N LEU A 54 -2.03 -8.39 1.31
CA LEU A 54 -2.30 -8.04 -0.09
C LEU A 54 -3.06 -9.14 -0.85
N GLU A 55 -2.76 -10.41 -0.57
CA GLU A 55 -3.52 -11.54 -1.13
C GLU A 55 -4.98 -11.42 -0.70
N ALA A 56 -5.28 -11.35 0.59
CA ALA A 56 -6.66 -11.32 1.05
C ALA A 56 -7.40 -10.00 0.72
N VAL A 57 -6.73 -8.84 0.62
CA VAL A 57 -7.32 -7.61 0.07
C VAL A 57 -7.67 -7.81 -1.42
N GLY A 58 -6.77 -8.43 -2.18
CA GLY A 58 -7.03 -8.76 -3.58
C GLY A 58 -8.19 -9.75 -3.72
N GLU A 59 -8.28 -10.79 -2.88
CA GLU A 59 -9.40 -11.74 -2.93
C GLU A 59 -10.75 -11.05 -2.74
N GLN A 60 -10.82 -10.08 -1.82
CA GLN A 60 -12.03 -9.27 -1.64
C GLN A 60 -12.32 -8.35 -2.83
N LEU A 61 -11.28 -7.77 -3.43
CA LEU A 61 -11.43 -6.88 -4.59
C LEU A 61 -11.91 -7.62 -5.84
N PHE A 62 -11.43 -8.84 -6.06
CA PHE A 62 -11.69 -9.63 -7.27
C PHE A 62 -12.80 -10.68 -7.11
N GLY A 63 -13.17 -11.03 -5.87
CA GLY A 63 -14.16 -12.08 -5.59
C GLY A 63 -13.67 -13.50 -5.86
N GLU A 64 -12.36 -13.68 -6.02
CA GLU A 64 -11.70 -14.97 -6.31
C GLU A 64 -10.35 -15.06 -5.60
N LYS A 65 -9.77 -16.27 -5.52
CA LYS A 65 -8.41 -16.43 -5.00
C LYS A 65 -7.42 -15.67 -5.87
N VAL A 66 -6.49 -14.95 -5.24
CA VAL A 66 -5.47 -14.19 -5.95
C VAL A 66 -4.06 -14.65 -5.62
N LYS A 67 -3.13 -14.32 -6.50
CA LYS A 67 -1.70 -14.54 -6.28
C LYS A 67 -0.95 -13.22 -6.36
N VAL A 68 -0.24 -12.88 -5.29
CA VAL A 68 0.72 -11.76 -5.29
C VAL A 68 2.07 -12.27 -5.80
N THR A 69 2.55 -11.67 -6.88
CA THR A 69 3.83 -12.00 -7.52
C THR A 69 4.71 -10.77 -7.68
N LYS A 70 6.02 -11.00 -7.86
CA LYS A 70 7.04 -9.95 -8.04
C LYS A 70 6.88 -8.80 -7.03
N LEU A 71 6.59 -9.12 -5.77
CA LEU A 71 6.44 -8.13 -4.71
C LEU A 71 7.82 -7.54 -4.39
N LEU A 72 7.99 -6.26 -4.71
CA LEU A 72 9.25 -5.56 -4.59
C LEU A 72 9.18 -4.47 -3.52
N LEU A 73 9.22 -4.87 -2.24
CA LEU A 73 9.13 -3.91 -1.13
C LEU A 73 10.43 -3.18 -0.83
N THR A 74 10.29 -1.89 -0.60
CA THR A 74 11.28 -0.98 -0.03
C THR A 74 10.77 -0.51 1.32
N LYS A 75 11.56 -0.69 2.38
CA LYS A 75 11.26 -0.19 3.74
C LYS A 75 12.09 1.06 4.01
N ILE A 76 11.46 2.10 4.56
CA ILE A 76 12.13 3.23 5.20
C ILE A 76 12.07 3.02 6.71
N PRO A 77 13.14 2.49 7.36
CA PRO A 77 13.05 1.97 8.71
C PRO A 77 12.63 3.01 9.75
N LYS A 78 13.17 4.25 9.67
CA LYS A 78 12.87 5.35 10.61
C LYS A 78 11.37 5.66 10.66
N HIS A 79 10.68 5.54 9.54
CA HIS A 79 9.27 5.91 9.42
C HIS A 79 8.32 4.71 9.42
N ARG A 80 8.86 3.49 9.62
CA ARG A 80 8.09 2.23 9.61
C ARG A 80 7.20 2.10 8.36
N PHE A 81 7.68 2.66 7.26
CA PHE A 81 6.94 2.79 6.02
C PHE A 81 7.47 1.79 4.99
N TYR A 82 6.56 1.08 4.33
CA TYR A 82 6.84 0.19 3.22
C TYR A 82 6.13 0.72 1.98
N HIS A 83 6.81 0.65 0.85
CA HIS A 83 6.19 0.89 -0.44
C HIS A 83 6.82 0.01 -1.53
N GLY A 84 6.15 -0.09 -2.66
CA GLY A 84 6.71 -0.71 -3.85
C GLY A 84 5.67 -1.35 -4.76
N PRO A 85 6.11 -1.83 -5.93
CA PRO A 85 5.22 -2.49 -6.86
C PRO A 85 5.05 -3.99 -6.57
N CYS A 86 3.95 -4.56 -7.04
CA CYS A 86 3.75 -5.98 -7.20
C CYS A 86 2.82 -6.26 -8.39
N PHE A 87 2.50 -7.54 -8.60
CA PHE A 87 1.42 -7.93 -9.47
C PHE A 87 0.41 -8.78 -8.71
N ILE A 88 -0.88 -8.47 -8.86
CA ILE A 88 -2.01 -9.26 -8.33
C ILE A 88 -2.77 -9.84 -9.53
N ASN A 89 -2.78 -11.17 -9.67
CA ASN A 89 -3.35 -11.85 -10.85
C ASN A 89 -2.83 -11.27 -12.19
N GLY A 90 -1.55 -10.91 -12.23
CA GLY A 90 -0.91 -10.34 -13.43
C GLY A 90 -1.18 -8.85 -13.66
N ARG A 91 -1.99 -8.19 -12.83
CA ARG A 91 -2.28 -6.75 -12.91
C ARG A 91 -1.23 -5.97 -12.13
N MET A 92 -0.73 -4.88 -12.71
CA MET A 92 0.24 -4.00 -12.04
C MET A 92 -0.41 -3.36 -10.81
N SER A 93 0.29 -3.40 -9.69
CA SER A 93 -0.21 -2.85 -8.43
C SER A 93 0.89 -2.12 -7.68
N GLY A 94 0.51 -1.05 -6.97
CA GLY A 94 1.36 -0.34 -6.03
C GLY A 94 0.91 -0.60 -4.60
N ILE A 95 1.83 -0.50 -3.64
CA ILE A 95 1.52 -0.59 -2.21
C ILE A 95 2.15 0.58 -1.47
N LEU A 96 1.40 1.15 -0.53
CA LEU A 96 1.86 2.04 0.55
C LEU A 96 1.41 1.41 1.88
N PHE A 97 2.28 1.31 2.88
CA PHE A 97 1.92 0.70 4.16
C PHE A 97 2.74 1.28 5.32
N PHE A 98 2.05 1.76 6.36
CA PHE A 98 2.63 2.23 7.60
C PHE A 98 2.44 1.18 8.70
N GLU A 99 3.55 0.59 9.16
CA GLU A 99 3.59 -0.49 10.15
C GLU A 99 3.36 -0.01 11.59
N ASP A 100 3.39 1.30 11.87
CA ASP A 100 3.07 1.86 13.18
C ASP A 100 1.58 2.11 13.41
N ILE A 101 0.80 2.25 12.34
CA ILE A 101 -0.67 2.40 12.39
C ILE A 101 -1.39 1.20 11.74
N ASP A 102 -0.63 0.17 11.36
CA ASP A 102 -1.10 -1.04 10.68
C ASP A 102 -2.11 -0.76 9.54
N MET A 103 -1.83 0.28 8.74
CA MET A 103 -2.70 0.76 7.67
C MET A 103 -1.93 0.90 6.37
N GLY A 104 -2.60 0.60 5.25
CA GLY A 104 -2.03 0.76 3.93
C GLY A 104 -3.05 1.10 2.86
N MET A 105 -2.52 1.37 1.68
CA MET A 105 -3.26 1.57 0.44
C MET A 105 -2.69 0.63 -0.62
N LEU A 106 -3.59 0.06 -1.41
CA LEU A 106 -3.30 -0.74 -2.59
C LEU A 106 -3.87 -0.01 -3.81
N SER A 107 -3.05 0.23 -4.83
CA SER A 107 -3.53 0.62 -6.16
C SER A 107 -3.46 -0.58 -7.09
N VAL A 108 -4.50 -0.79 -7.92
CA VAL A 108 -4.54 -1.89 -8.89
C VAL A 108 -5.04 -1.39 -10.23
N LEU A 109 -4.23 -1.61 -11.27
CA LEU A 109 -4.61 -1.30 -12.65
C LEU A 109 -5.60 -2.34 -13.19
N MET A 110 -6.86 -1.94 -13.34
CA MET A 110 -7.98 -2.81 -13.71
C MET A 110 -8.14 -2.95 -15.23
N SER A 111 -7.65 -1.98 -16.00
CA SER A 111 -7.67 -2.06 -17.45
C SER A 111 -6.54 -1.23 -18.02
N MET A 112 -5.77 -1.81 -18.94
CA MET A 112 -4.74 -1.08 -19.69
C MET A 112 -5.35 -0.21 -20.79
N GLU A 113 -6.56 -0.54 -21.27
CA GLU A 113 -7.24 0.18 -22.35
C GLU A 113 -7.85 1.49 -21.84
N THR A 114 -8.46 1.44 -20.66
CA THR A 114 -9.13 2.60 -20.04
C THR A 114 -8.29 3.25 -18.94
N TYR A 115 -7.13 2.69 -18.61
CA TYR A 115 -6.26 3.10 -17.50
C TYR A 115 -6.95 3.15 -16.14
N THR A 116 -8.08 2.44 -15.99
CA THR A 116 -8.89 2.44 -14.77
C THR A 116 -8.10 1.84 -13.63
N THR A 117 -7.98 2.58 -12.53
CA THR A 117 -7.24 2.16 -11.35
C THR A 117 -8.16 2.15 -10.14
N ASN A 118 -8.21 1.00 -9.46
CA ASN A 118 -8.89 0.90 -8.17
C ASN A 118 -7.91 1.23 -7.05
N PHE A 119 -8.37 2.05 -6.11
CA PHE A 119 -7.65 2.31 -4.87
C PHE A 119 -8.40 1.71 -3.68
N VAL A 120 -7.67 0.99 -2.85
CA VAL A 120 -8.22 0.28 -1.68
C VAL A 120 -7.38 0.61 -0.46
N ARG A 121 -8.00 1.24 0.54
CA ARG A 121 -7.42 1.38 1.88
C ARG A 121 -7.73 0.15 2.71
N PHE A 122 -6.73 -0.33 3.44
CA PHE A 122 -6.87 -1.49 4.33
C PHE A 122 -6.19 -1.24 5.68
N SER A 123 -6.69 -1.92 6.71
CA SER A 123 -6.06 -2.00 8.02
C SER A 123 -5.92 -3.45 8.44
N SER A 124 -4.84 -3.78 9.16
CA SER A 124 -4.61 -5.10 9.73
C SER A 124 -4.63 -5.05 11.24
N ILE A 125 -5.29 -6.02 11.88
CA ILE A 125 -5.22 -6.21 13.33
C ILE A 125 -4.40 -7.47 13.58
N ARG A 126 -3.32 -7.36 14.37
CA ARG A 126 -2.57 -8.52 14.85
C ARG A 126 -3.24 -9.02 16.13
N MET A 127 -3.63 -10.30 16.16
CA MET A 127 -4.13 -10.95 17.38
C MET A 127 -3.04 -11.80 18.02
N GLU A 128 -2.98 -11.79 19.36
CA GLU A 128 -1.96 -12.51 20.13
C GLU A 128 -2.16 -14.03 20.16
N SER A 129 -3.31 -14.54 19.74
CA SER A 129 -3.59 -15.98 19.66
C SER A 129 -3.37 -16.52 18.24
N GLY A 130 -2.13 -16.88 17.92
CA GLY A 130 -1.88 -18.11 17.13
C GLY A 130 -2.05 -18.10 15.60
N GLY A 131 -2.00 -16.95 14.92
CA GLY A 131 -1.62 -16.93 13.49
C GLY A 131 -2.56 -16.25 12.50
N ASP A 132 -3.74 -15.81 12.93
CA ASP A 132 -4.72 -15.20 12.05
C ASP A 132 -4.68 -13.67 12.11
N VAL A 133 -4.58 -13.06 10.93
CA VAL A 133 -4.58 -11.61 10.72
C VAL A 133 -5.95 -11.25 10.20
N PHE A 134 -6.74 -10.54 11.00
CA PHE A 134 -7.99 -10.00 10.52
C PHE A 134 -7.71 -8.75 9.70
N LEU A 135 -8.12 -8.80 8.43
CA LEU A 135 -8.23 -7.62 7.59
C LEU A 135 -9.56 -6.94 7.91
N CYS A 136 -9.49 -5.69 8.39
CA CYS A 136 -10.65 -4.82 8.23
C CYS A 136 -10.72 -4.46 6.74
N SER A 137 -11.59 -5.20 6.05
CA SER A 137 -12.09 -4.95 4.69
C SER A 137 -12.52 -3.47 4.52
N PRO A 138 -12.46 -2.92 3.29
CA PRO A 138 -12.50 -1.48 3.06
C PRO A 138 -13.84 -0.91 3.50
N LYS A 139 -13.83 0.17 4.29
CA LYS A 139 -15.03 1.00 4.45
C LYS A 139 -15.37 1.76 3.16
N SER A 140 -14.42 1.87 2.23
CA SER A 140 -14.58 2.58 0.97
C SER A 140 -13.61 2.03 -0.08
N LYS A 141 -14.00 2.12 -1.35
CA LYS A 141 -13.12 1.98 -2.53
C LYS A 141 -13.40 3.20 -3.40
N THR A 142 -12.36 3.72 -4.06
CA THR A 142 -12.55 4.76 -5.07
C THR A 142 -12.07 4.22 -6.41
N ILE A 143 -12.90 4.39 -7.45
CA ILE A 143 -12.61 3.98 -8.82
C ILE A 143 -12.36 5.26 -9.60
N HIS A 144 -11.25 5.30 -10.33
CA HIS A 144 -10.95 6.37 -11.28
C HIS A 144 -10.52 5.79 -12.62
#